data_AF-A0AB36P647-F1
#
_entry.id   AF-A0AB36P647-F1
#
_cell.length_a   1.000
_cell.length_b   1.000
_cell.length_c   1.000
_cell.angle_alpha   90.00
_cell.angle_beta   90.00
_cell.angle_gamma   90.00
#
_symmetry.space_group_name_H-M   'P 1'
#
loop_
_entity.id
_entity.type
_entity.pdbx_description
1 polymer ?
#
loop_
_entity_poly.entity_id
_entity_poly.type
_entity_poly.pdbx_seq_one_letter_code
_entity_poly.pdbx_strand_id
1 'polypeptide(L)'
;MDKVIFIASLHRPFSQQLKTTKWVCDFIASSKTNIQSSQLNLEFYYYLINILYKEYQRETPTEFNGLPSDSAVYNIYEYLKTKSKTKFIEEIPGIIKSRNTALERQIYSTYKAASYFVNLAKDKFGLVDDKNKLTYTGNSLIAIRSNFYKLSTVEKEFFFVRILEADFHLFLTLCLFNKLEKKYSLKGTIDEQLDFIDKFLKISHFKFTSASLSNYNIVRTYWAEIIGVLNSQGNIRKKYIDIINDNEKFRESFLNLSGLFLKFEKENFKSKISYHTRKAIFVKSYKNCLKQNISDLGYINLYDIKQQMRISSQNFQVFLAEFYELEKNNLSIFFNNTVNSIDRRERFYIRNRPVIKIKIK
;
A
#
# COMPACT_ATOMS: atom_id res chain seq x y z
N MET A 1 -13.23 12.24 -19.55
CA MET A 1 -12.39 11.71 -18.46
C MET A 1 -11.71 10.49 -19.05
N ASP A 2 -10.39 10.54 -19.22
CA ASP A 2 -9.65 9.40 -19.76
C ASP A 2 -9.86 8.16 -18.91
N LYS A 3 -9.69 6.99 -19.54
CA LYS A 3 -9.81 5.70 -18.88
C LYS A 3 -8.83 5.64 -17.70
N VAL A 4 -9.37 5.40 -16.50
CA VAL A 4 -8.57 5.23 -15.29
C VAL A 4 -7.68 4.00 -15.45
N ILE A 5 -6.37 4.19 -15.30
CA ILE A 5 -5.33 3.17 -15.47
C ILE A 5 -4.97 2.60 -14.09
N PHE A 6 -5.32 1.34 -13.85
CA PHE A 6 -5.02 0.60 -12.63
C PHE A 6 -5.04 -0.92 -12.83
N ILE A 7 -4.31 -1.65 -11.99
CA ILE A 7 -4.35 -3.12 -11.91
C ILE A 7 -5.39 -3.53 -10.86
N ALA A 8 -6.51 -4.08 -11.33
CA ALA A 8 -7.60 -4.53 -10.46
C ALA A 8 -7.23 -5.74 -9.57
N SER A 9 -6.28 -6.58 -9.99
CA SER A 9 -5.97 -7.87 -9.35
C SER A 9 -4.67 -7.91 -8.52
N LEU A 10 -4.18 -6.76 -8.06
CA LEU A 10 -2.87 -6.62 -7.39
C LEU A 10 -2.86 -6.97 -5.88
N HIS A 11 -3.68 -7.93 -5.42
CA HIS A 11 -3.87 -8.21 -3.97
C HIS A 11 -2.97 -9.32 -3.42
N ARG A 12 -1.94 -9.75 -4.15
CA ARG A 12 -1.18 -10.97 -3.82
C ARG A 12 0.30 -10.65 -3.55
N PRO A 13 0.89 -11.22 -2.47
CA PRO A 13 2.31 -11.01 -2.14
C PRO A 13 3.27 -11.35 -3.29
N PHE A 14 2.93 -12.34 -4.13
CA PHE A 14 3.75 -12.74 -5.28
C PHE A 14 3.92 -11.65 -6.34
N SER A 15 3.03 -10.64 -6.38
CA SER A 15 3.17 -9.50 -7.29
C SER A 15 4.13 -8.42 -6.77
N GLN A 16 4.65 -8.54 -5.54
CA GLN A 16 5.60 -7.58 -4.97
C GLN A 16 6.93 -7.57 -5.73
N GLN A 17 7.43 -8.74 -6.13
CA GLN A 17 8.78 -8.85 -6.69
C GLN A 17 8.87 -8.49 -8.16
N LEU A 18 9.14 -7.21 -8.46
CA LEU A 18 9.33 -6.71 -9.82
C LEU A 18 10.41 -7.48 -10.59
N LYS A 19 11.49 -7.87 -9.89
CA LYS A 19 12.63 -8.58 -10.46
C LYS A 19 12.26 -9.90 -11.15
N THR A 20 11.24 -10.58 -10.64
CA THR A 20 10.77 -11.86 -11.19
C THR A 20 10.31 -11.74 -12.64
N THR A 21 9.83 -10.56 -13.05
CA THR A 21 9.44 -10.33 -14.45
C THR A 21 10.64 -10.33 -15.40
N LYS A 22 11.82 -9.89 -14.93
CA LYS A 22 13.07 -10.03 -15.68
C LYS A 22 13.46 -11.51 -15.81
N TRP A 23 13.30 -12.31 -14.75
CA TRP A 23 13.58 -13.76 -14.81
C TRP A 23 12.68 -14.48 -15.82
N VAL A 24 11.40 -14.09 -15.94
CA VAL A 24 10.50 -14.59 -16.99
C VAL A 24 11.03 -14.20 -18.37
N CYS A 25 11.51 -12.97 -18.53
CA CYS A 25 12.05 -12.51 -19.81
C CYS A 25 13.35 -13.25 -20.18
N ASP A 26 14.26 -13.43 -19.22
CA ASP A 26 15.52 -14.16 -19.40
C ASP A 26 15.24 -15.63 -19.77
N PHE A 27 14.25 -16.26 -19.13
CA PHE A 27 13.78 -17.59 -19.48
C PHE A 27 13.32 -17.67 -20.94
N ILE A 28 12.45 -16.77 -21.39
CA ILE A 28 11.95 -16.74 -22.76
C ILE A 28 13.09 -16.48 -23.76
N ALA A 29 14.01 -15.56 -23.44
CA ALA A 29 15.18 -15.28 -24.26
C ALA A 29 16.09 -16.51 -24.44
N SER A 30 16.23 -17.31 -23.39
CA SER A 30 17.05 -18.52 -23.38
C SER A 30 16.40 -19.72 -24.09
N SER A 31 15.08 -19.65 -24.36
CA SER A 31 14.35 -20.74 -24.99
C SER A 31 14.70 -20.83 -26.47
N LYS A 32 15.22 -21.99 -26.90
CA LYS A 32 15.57 -22.25 -28.31
C LYS A 32 14.35 -22.51 -29.20
N THR A 33 13.20 -22.79 -28.60
CA THR A 33 11.96 -23.13 -29.30
C THR A 33 10.80 -22.27 -28.80
N ASN A 34 9.79 -22.09 -29.65
CA ASN A 34 8.55 -21.41 -29.25
C ASN A 34 7.84 -22.25 -28.17
N ILE A 35 7.62 -21.66 -27.00
CA ILE A 35 6.92 -22.31 -25.89
C ILE A 35 5.41 -22.20 -26.15
N GLN A 36 4.73 -23.34 -26.17
CA GLN A 36 3.26 -23.36 -26.29
C GLN A 36 2.61 -22.63 -25.11
N SER A 37 1.52 -21.90 -25.36
CA SER A 37 0.82 -21.11 -24.33
C SER A 37 0.34 -21.95 -23.14
N SER A 38 -0.08 -23.19 -23.35
CA SER A 38 -0.46 -24.13 -22.29
C SER A 38 0.72 -24.57 -21.42
N GLN A 39 1.95 -24.48 -21.92
CA GLN A 39 3.16 -24.98 -21.27
C GLN A 39 3.98 -23.88 -20.58
N LEU A 40 3.73 -22.60 -20.89
CA LEU A 40 4.57 -21.48 -20.41
C LEU A 40 4.80 -21.50 -18.89
N ASN A 41 3.72 -21.66 -18.10
CA ASN A 41 3.83 -21.66 -16.65
C ASN A 41 4.59 -22.89 -16.12
N LEU A 42 4.40 -24.07 -16.73
CA LEU A 42 5.04 -25.31 -16.32
C LEU A 42 6.54 -25.29 -16.63
N GLU A 43 6.87 -24.85 -17.84
CA GLU A 43 8.23 -24.69 -18.32
C GLU A 43 9.00 -23.63 -17.53
N PHE A 44 8.38 -22.46 -17.30
CA PHE A 44 8.97 -21.43 -16.46
C PHE A 44 9.13 -21.89 -15.01
N TYR A 45 8.18 -22.65 -14.46
CA TYR A 45 8.31 -23.18 -13.10
C TYR A 45 9.49 -24.14 -12.96
N TYR A 46 9.69 -25.05 -13.93
CA TYR A 46 10.88 -25.91 -13.95
C TYR A 46 12.16 -25.08 -14.00
N TYR A 47 12.23 -24.07 -14.87
CA TYR A 47 13.35 -23.13 -14.94
C TYR A 47 13.58 -22.40 -13.62
N LEU A 48 12.51 -21.89 -13.00
CA LEU A 48 12.54 -21.10 -11.77
C LEU A 48 13.15 -21.90 -10.61
N ILE A 49 12.74 -23.15 -10.41
CA ILE A 49 13.30 -23.97 -9.32
C ILE A 49 14.80 -24.21 -9.53
N ASN A 50 15.21 -24.50 -10.76
CA ASN A 50 16.62 -24.73 -11.08
C ASN A 50 17.49 -23.47 -10.84
N ILE A 51 17.00 -22.28 -11.23
CA ILE A 51 17.76 -21.04 -11.03
C ILE A 51 17.77 -20.61 -9.57
N LEU A 52 16.63 -20.68 -8.87
CA LEU A 52 16.57 -20.33 -7.45
C LEU A 52 17.43 -21.24 -6.59
N TYR A 53 17.46 -22.55 -6.86
CA TYR A 53 18.34 -23.47 -6.14
C TYR A 53 19.80 -23.03 -6.23
N LYS A 54 20.27 -22.72 -7.45
CA LYS A 54 21.65 -22.25 -7.68
C LYS A 54 21.94 -20.92 -6.99
N GLU A 55 21.01 -19.98 -7.04
CA GLU A 55 21.20 -18.65 -6.47
C GLU A 55 21.13 -18.67 -4.93
N TYR A 56 20.29 -19.51 -4.32
CA TYR A 56 20.23 -19.70 -2.87
C TYR A 56 21.48 -20.36 -2.30
N GLN A 57 22.21 -21.17 -3.08
CA GLN A 57 23.53 -21.67 -2.66
C GLN A 57 24.60 -20.57 -2.64
N ARG A 58 24.39 -19.45 -3.36
CA ARG A 58 25.35 -18.33 -3.42
C ARG A 58 25.04 -17.27 -2.39
N GLU A 59 23.79 -16.82 -2.36
CA GLU A 59 23.30 -15.78 -1.45
C GLU A 59 21.82 -16.05 -1.18
N THR A 60 21.50 -16.50 0.03
CA THR A 60 20.12 -16.64 0.48
C THR A 60 19.54 -15.26 0.81
N PRO A 61 18.37 -14.87 0.27
CA PRO A 61 17.71 -13.62 0.65
C PRO A 61 17.40 -13.58 2.16
N THR A 62 17.61 -12.42 2.77
CA THR A 62 17.21 -12.19 4.18
C THR A 62 15.69 -12.14 4.34
N GLU A 63 14.97 -11.74 3.29
CA GLU A 63 13.52 -11.73 3.23
C GLU A 63 13.03 -12.36 1.92
N PHE A 64 12.04 -13.25 2.03
CA PHE A 64 11.45 -13.98 0.89
C PHE A 64 10.13 -13.36 0.42
N ASN A 65 9.91 -12.05 0.60
CA ASN A 65 8.63 -11.41 0.27
C ASN A 65 8.22 -11.72 -1.18
N GLY A 66 7.22 -12.59 -1.37
CA GLY A 66 6.79 -13.05 -2.69
C GLY A 66 7.72 -14.06 -3.39
N LEU A 67 8.81 -14.51 -2.78
CA LEU A 67 9.73 -15.55 -3.28
C LEU A 67 9.46 -16.91 -2.61
N PRO A 68 9.67 -18.04 -3.31
CA PRO A 68 9.75 -19.37 -2.69
C PRO A 68 10.81 -19.45 -1.58
N SER A 69 10.51 -20.09 -0.45
CA SER A 69 11.50 -20.30 0.61
C SER A 69 12.62 -21.24 0.17
N ASP A 70 13.81 -21.07 0.74
CA ASP A 70 14.98 -21.92 0.44
C ASP A 70 14.69 -23.41 0.67
N SER A 71 14.09 -23.75 1.81
CA SER A 71 13.69 -25.13 2.12
C SER A 71 12.73 -25.74 1.09
N ALA A 72 11.77 -24.97 0.58
CA ALA A 72 10.84 -25.46 -0.43
C ALA A 72 11.57 -25.65 -1.77
N VAL A 73 12.40 -24.70 -2.18
CA VAL A 73 13.20 -24.80 -3.40
C VAL A 73 14.13 -26.01 -3.35
N TYR A 74 14.83 -26.21 -2.23
CA TYR A 74 15.71 -27.37 -2.02
C TYR A 74 14.95 -28.70 -2.15
N ASN A 75 13.86 -28.88 -1.41
CA ASN A 75 13.09 -30.12 -1.42
C ASN A 75 12.54 -30.45 -2.82
N ILE A 76 12.03 -29.43 -3.52
CA ILE A 76 11.49 -29.59 -4.88
C ILE A 76 12.62 -29.89 -5.86
N TYR A 77 13.80 -29.26 -5.70
CA TYR A 77 14.95 -29.51 -6.55
C TYR A 77 15.49 -30.95 -6.39
N GLU A 78 15.58 -31.46 -5.17
CA GLU A 78 15.96 -32.86 -4.94
C GLU A 78 14.94 -33.83 -5.54
N TYR A 79 13.64 -33.53 -5.45
CA TYR A 79 12.60 -34.29 -6.15
C TYR A 79 12.77 -34.23 -7.69
N LEU A 80 13.03 -33.04 -8.24
CA LEU A 80 13.28 -32.81 -9.66
C LEU A 80 14.44 -33.65 -10.20
N LYS A 81 15.55 -33.77 -9.44
CA LYS A 81 16.72 -34.57 -9.84
C LYS A 81 16.42 -36.05 -10.06
N THR A 82 15.40 -36.59 -9.38
CA THR A 82 15.00 -37.99 -9.53
C THR A 82 14.17 -38.24 -10.80
N LYS A 83 13.83 -37.19 -11.55
CA LYS A 83 12.91 -37.25 -12.70
C LYS A 83 13.50 -36.57 -13.93
N SER A 84 13.05 -37.00 -15.11
CA SER A 84 13.25 -36.21 -16.31
C SER A 84 12.34 -34.98 -16.29
N LYS A 85 12.75 -33.91 -16.98
CA LYS A 85 11.95 -32.68 -17.15
C LYS A 85 10.54 -32.97 -17.62
N THR A 86 10.39 -33.81 -18.65
CA THR A 86 9.08 -34.17 -19.23
C THR A 86 8.16 -34.83 -18.20
N LYS A 87 8.67 -35.84 -17.48
CA LYS A 87 7.90 -36.54 -16.44
C LYS A 87 7.45 -35.59 -15.33
N PHE A 88 8.34 -34.71 -14.89
CA PHE A 88 7.97 -33.73 -13.86
C PHE A 88 6.87 -32.78 -14.33
N ILE A 89 6.97 -32.25 -15.55
CA ILE A 89 5.97 -31.35 -16.13
C ILE A 89 4.60 -32.03 -16.25
N GLU A 90 4.56 -33.30 -16.66
CA GLU A 90 3.32 -34.10 -16.80
C GLU A 90 2.62 -34.37 -15.47
N GLU A 91 3.36 -34.45 -14.36
CA GLU A 91 2.79 -34.74 -13.03
C GLU A 91 2.22 -33.51 -12.32
N ILE A 92 2.72 -32.31 -12.63
CA ILE A 92 2.29 -31.06 -11.96
C ILE A 92 0.77 -30.88 -11.96
N PRO A 93 0.02 -31.06 -13.07
CA PRO A 93 -1.43 -30.94 -13.07
C PRO A 93 -2.13 -31.88 -12.06
N GLY A 94 -1.58 -33.09 -11.85
CA GLY A 94 -2.06 -34.04 -10.85
C GLY A 94 -1.79 -33.54 -9.43
N ILE A 95 -0.54 -33.12 -9.16
CA ILE A 95 -0.09 -32.59 -7.87
C ILE A 95 -0.91 -31.36 -7.44
N ILE A 96 -1.18 -30.45 -8.38
CA ILE A 96 -1.96 -29.23 -8.12
C ILE A 96 -3.39 -29.57 -7.66
N LYS A 97 -3.98 -30.68 -8.18
CA LYS A 97 -5.32 -31.11 -7.81
C LYS A 97 -5.34 -31.79 -6.43
N SER A 98 -4.46 -32.76 -6.19
CA SER A 98 -4.45 -33.61 -4.98
C SER A 98 -3.94 -32.87 -3.73
N ARG A 99 -2.68 -32.43 -3.73
CA ARG A 99 -1.99 -31.78 -2.60
C ARG A 99 -1.96 -32.63 -1.32
N ASN A 100 -1.75 -33.94 -1.48
CA ASN A 100 -1.84 -34.94 -0.42
C ASN A 100 -0.65 -34.89 0.53
N THR A 101 0.55 -34.61 0.02
CA THR A 101 1.79 -34.63 0.80
C THR A 101 2.32 -33.22 1.10
N ALA A 102 3.23 -33.10 2.08
CA ALA A 102 3.91 -31.84 2.38
C ALA A 102 4.67 -31.29 1.17
N LEU A 103 5.37 -32.16 0.43
CA LEU A 103 6.08 -31.80 -0.79
C LEU A 103 5.11 -31.32 -1.88
N GLU A 104 3.98 -32.00 -2.09
CA GLU A 104 2.97 -31.57 -3.06
C GLU A 104 2.41 -30.17 -2.74
N ARG A 105 2.25 -29.84 -1.45
CA ARG A 105 1.84 -28.50 -1.02
C ARG A 105 2.91 -27.43 -1.30
N GLN A 106 4.19 -27.78 -1.15
CA GLN A 106 5.31 -26.92 -1.55
C GLN A 106 5.36 -26.72 -3.07
N ILE A 107 5.16 -27.78 -3.85
CA ILE A 107 5.07 -27.69 -5.32
C ILE A 107 3.91 -26.78 -5.73
N TYR A 108 2.73 -26.95 -5.12
CA TYR A 108 1.58 -26.11 -5.40
C TYR A 108 1.83 -24.62 -5.10
N SER A 109 2.40 -24.29 -3.93
CA SER A 109 2.61 -22.90 -3.53
C SER A 109 3.66 -22.19 -4.40
N THR A 110 4.74 -22.89 -4.74
CA THR A 110 5.82 -22.37 -5.58
C THR A 110 5.44 -22.29 -7.06
N TYR A 111 4.68 -23.26 -7.58
CA TYR A 111 4.07 -23.18 -8.91
C TYR A 111 3.12 -21.99 -9.02
N LYS A 112 2.30 -21.76 -7.98
CA LYS A 112 1.41 -20.60 -7.91
C LYS A 112 2.22 -19.30 -7.98
N ALA A 113 3.32 -19.18 -7.25
CA ALA A 113 4.21 -18.02 -7.32
C ALA A 113 4.76 -17.80 -8.75
N ALA A 114 5.26 -18.86 -9.39
CA ALA A 114 5.75 -18.80 -10.76
C ALA A 114 4.68 -18.29 -11.74
N SER A 115 3.43 -18.75 -11.61
CA SER A 115 2.31 -18.27 -12.41
C SER A 115 2.02 -16.78 -12.21
N TYR A 116 2.13 -16.26 -10.97
CA TYR A 116 2.01 -14.81 -10.72
C TYR A 116 3.14 -14.01 -11.38
N PHE A 117 4.37 -14.53 -11.41
CA PHE A 117 5.49 -13.86 -12.06
C PHE A 117 5.27 -13.76 -13.57
N VAL A 118 4.81 -14.84 -14.20
CA VAL A 118 4.45 -14.87 -15.62
C VAL A 118 3.31 -13.90 -15.91
N ASN A 119 2.24 -13.91 -15.10
CA ASN A 119 1.11 -12.99 -15.26
C ASN A 119 1.52 -11.52 -15.13
N LEU A 120 2.41 -11.20 -14.18
CA LEU A 120 2.92 -9.83 -14.01
C LEU A 120 3.74 -9.39 -15.23
N ALA A 121 4.63 -10.26 -15.73
CA ALA A 121 5.46 -9.96 -16.89
C ALA A 121 4.65 -9.81 -18.20
N LYS A 122 3.75 -10.76 -18.45
CA LYS A 122 2.95 -10.84 -19.68
C LYS A 122 1.75 -9.90 -19.63
N ASP A 123 0.83 -10.15 -18.71
CA ASP A 123 -0.51 -9.56 -18.73
C ASP A 123 -0.58 -8.17 -18.10
N LYS A 124 0.40 -7.80 -17.26
CA LYS A 124 0.42 -6.50 -16.57
C LYS A 124 1.43 -5.53 -17.15
N PHE A 125 2.64 -5.99 -17.44
CA PHE A 125 3.73 -5.13 -17.95
C PHE A 125 3.99 -5.26 -19.46
N GLY A 126 3.32 -6.18 -20.17
CA GLY A 126 3.44 -6.30 -21.63
C GLY A 126 4.86 -6.60 -22.09
N LEU A 127 5.65 -7.30 -21.27
CA LEU A 127 7.03 -7.68 -21.58
C LEU A 127 7.10 -8.89 -22.52
N VAL A 128 6.02 -9.66 -22.56
CA VAL A 128 5.85 -10.89 -23.32
C VAL A 128 4.54 -10.78 -24.10
N ASP A 129 4.54 -11.15 -25.38
CA ASP A 129 3.36 -11.13 -26.22
C ASP A 129 2.50 -12.41 -26.09
N ASP A 130 1.36 -12.43 -26.76
CA ASP A 130 0.43 -13.57 -26.74
C ASP A 130 1.02 -14.86 -27.30
N LYS A 131 2.06 -14.75 -28.14
CA LYS A 131 2.80 -15.86 -28.74
C LYS A 131 4.01 -16.28 -27.88
N ASN A 132 4.09 -15.80 -26.64
CA ASN A 132 5.17 -16.05 -25.68
C ASN A 132 6.55 -15.61 -26.18
N LYS A 133 6.61 -14.51 -26.93
CA LYS A 133 7.85 -13.88 -27.37
C LYS A 133 8.08 -12.59 -26.61
N LEU A 134 9.36 -12.21 -26.46
CA LEU A 134 9.69 -10.92 -25.88
C LEU A 134 9.20 -9.78 -26.78
N THR A 135 8.53 -8.82 -26.16
CA THR A 135 8.23 -7.55 -26.82
C THR A 135 9.50 -6.69 -26.91
N TYR A 136 9.43 -5.55 -27.59
CA TYR A 136 10.53 -4.57 -27.58
C TYR A 136 10.92 -4.17 -26.15
N THR A 137 9.92 -3.95 -25.31
CA THR A 137 10.09 -3.63 -23.90
C THR A 137 10.73 -4.79 -23.12
N GLY A 138 10.31 -6.03 -23.37
CA GLY A 138 10.91 -7.22 -22.75
C GLY A 138 12.40 -7.37 -23.12
N ASN A 139 12.74 -7.16 -24.39
CA ASN A 139 14.13 -7.16 -24.86
C ASN A 139 14.96 -6.05 -24.19
N SER A 140 14.36 -4.86 -24.03
CA SER A 140 15.01 -3.74 -23.34
C SER A 140 15.30 -4.08 -21.87
N LEU A 141 14.38 -4.78 -21.18
CA LEU A 141 14.59 -5.19 -19.79
C LEU A 141 15.75 -6.17 -19.64
N ILE A 142 15.85 -7.20 -20.48
CA ILE A 142 16.91 -8.22 -20.36
C ILE A 142 18.30 -7.61 -20.64
N ALA A 143 18.39 -6.62 -21.53
CA ALA A 143 19.63 -5.92 -21.85
C ALA A 143 20.21 -5.11 -20.65
N ILE A 144 19.39 -4.76 -19.66
CA ILE A 144 19.85 -4.03 -18.47
C ILE A 144 20.64 -4.96 -17.54
N ARG A 145 21.96 -4.75 -17.46
CA ARG A 145 22.82 -5.47 -16.50
C ARG A 145 22.44 -5.18 -15.06
N SER A 146 22.27 -6.23 -14.25
CA SER A 146 21.85 -6.10 -12.86
C SER A 146 22.13 -7.36 -12.03
N ASN A 147 22.02 -7.21 -10.70
CA ASN A 147 22.10 -8.33 -9.75
C ASN A 147 20.84 -9.21 -9.83
N PHE A 148 20.91 -10.47 -9.39
CA PHE A 148 19.78 -11.39 -9.48
C PHE A 148 18.56 -10.98 -8.64
N TYR A 149 18.77 -10.46 -7.42
CA TYR A 149 17.68 -10.05 -6.50
C TYR A 149 17.44 -8.54 -6.49
N LYS A 150 18.50 -7.74 -6.61
CA LYS A 150 18.44 -6.28 -6.43
C LYS A 150 18.19 -5.56 -7.76
N LEU A 151 17.35 -4.53 -7.71
CA LEU A 151 17.13 -3.62 -8.84
C LEU A 151 18.29 -2.62 -8.96
N SER A 152 18.89 -2.54 -10.15
CA SER A 152 19.81 -1.46 -10.52
C SER A 152 19.06 -0.13 -10.68
N THR A 153 19.77 1.00 -10.73
CA THR A 153 19.14 2.32 -10.96
C THR A 153 18.33 2.36 -12.26
N VAL A 154 18.89 1.80 -13.34
CA VAL A 154 18.23 1.75 -14.65
C VAL A 154 16.98 0.87 -14.61
N GLU A 155 17.01 -0.27 -13.91
CA GLU A 155 15.82 -1.09 -13.73
C GLU A 155 14.74 -0.39 -12.92
N LYS A 156 15.11 0.38 -11.89
CA LYS A 156 14.15 1.14 -11.09
C LYS A 156 13.38 2.14 -11.95
N GLU A 157 14.06 2.81 -12.87
CA GLU A 157 13.44 3.75 -13.82
C GLU A 157 12.58 3.01 -14.85
N PHE A 158 13.08 1.91 -15.40
CA PHE A 158 12.31 1.03 -16.28
C PHE A 158 11.00 0.57 -15.62
N PHE A 159 11.07 0.03 -14.41
CA PHE A 159 9.90 -0.46 -13.69
C PHE A 159 8.97 0.66 -13.26
N PHE A 160 9.49 1.84 -12.93
CA PHE A 160 8.65 3.00 -12.67
C PHE A 160 7.78 3.33 -13.89
N VAL A 161 8.36 3.37 -15.09
CA VAL A 161 7.60 3.57 -16.34
C VAL A 161 6.57 2.45 -16.55
N ARG A 162 6.94 1.16 -16.36
CA ARG A 162 5.99 0.04 -16.49
C ARG A 162 4.82 0.17 -15.52
N ILE A 163 5.07 0.57 -14.29
CA ILE A 163 4.03 0.80 -13.27
C ILE A 163 3.14 1.99 -13.68
N LEU A 164 3.69 3.07 -14.22
CA LEU A 164 2.87 4.17 -14.73
C LEU A 164 1.98 3.73 -15.91
N GLU A 165 2.45 2.86 -16.79
CA GLU A 165 1.63 2.35 -17.90
C GLU A 165 0.50 1.43 -17.43
N ALA A 166 0.72 0.64 -16.37
CA ALA A 166 -0.21 -0.40 -15.92
C ALA A 166 -1.09 0.02 -14.73
N ASP A 167 -0.59 0.88 -13.84
CA ASP A 167 -1.16 1.16 -12.53
C ASP A 167 -1.16 2.65 -12.12
N PHE A 168 -1.05 3.56 -13.10
CA PHE A 168 -0.89 5.00 -12.91
C PHE A 168 -1.64 5.61 -11.72
N HIS A 169 -2.97 5.47 -11.72
CA HIS A 169 -3.83 6.26 -10.86
C HIS A 169 -3.72 5.81 -9.41
N LEU A 170 -3.73 4.50 -9.16
CA LEU A 170 -3.66 3.97 -7.80
C LEU A 170 -2.25 4.03 -7.23
N PHE A 171 -1.21 3.81 -8.04
CA PHE A 171 0.18 3.95 -7.60
C PHE A 171 0.53 5.40 -7.21
N LEU A 172 0.17 6.37 -8.06
CA LEU A 172 0.45 7.78 -7.76
C LEU A 172 -0.46 8.33 -6.66
N THR A 173 -1.69 7.85 -6.54
CA THR A 173 -2.55 8.17 -5.38
C THR A 173 -1.88 7.74 -4.09
N LEU A 174 -1.33 6.52 -4.01
CA LEU A 174 -0.58 6.06 -2.84
C LEU A 174 0.60 7.00 -2.52
N CYS A 175 1.35 7.41 -3.53
CA CYS A 175 2.47 8.35 -3.37
C CYS A 175 2.02 9.70 -2.79
N LEU A 176 0.90 10.25 -3.30
CA LEU A 176 0.33 11.51 -2.82
C LEU A 176 -0.20 11.40 -1.38
N PHE A 177 -0.80 10.27 -1.00
CA PHE A 177 -1.21 10.03 0.38
C PHE A 177 -0.03 9.84 1.34
N ASN A 178 1.05 9.18 0.94
CA ASN A 178 2.27 9.12 1.74
C ASN A 178 2.81 10.53 2.05
N LYS A 179 2.78 11.43 1.08
CA LYS A 179 3.12 12.85 1.29
C LYS A 179 2.18 13.52 2.31
N LEU A 180 0.86 13.29 2.21
CA LEU A 180 -0.11 13.84 3.17
C LEU A 180 0.14 13.31 4.59
N GLU A 181 0.36 12.01 4.74
CA GLU A 181 0.62 11.38 6.04
C GLU A 181 1.84 12.00 6.72
N LYS A 182 2.92 12.25 5.96
CA LYS A 182 4.11 12.95 6.47
C LYS A 182 3.83 14.42 6.79
N LYS A 183 3.14 15.14 5.89
CA LYS A 183 2.82 16.56 6.05
C LYS A 183 1.99 16.84 7.31
N TYR A 184 1.07 15.94 7.65
CA TYR A 184 0.14 16.09 8.78
C TYR A 184 0.40 15.14 9.95
N SER A 185 1.52 14.40 9.95
CA SER A 185 1.91 13.45 11.01
C SER A 185 0.83 12.41 11.34
N LEU A 186 0.24 11.80 10.32
CA LEU A 186 -0.84 10.82 10.44
C LEU A 186 -0.29 9.39 10.54
N LYS A 187 -1.06 8.50 11.18
CA LYS A 187 -0.71 7.07 11.34
C LYS A 187 -1.38 6.13 10.32
N GLY A 188 -2.12 6.69 9.36
CA GLY A 188 -2.80 5.96 8.30
C GLY A 188 -3.94 6.79 7.70
N THR A 189 -4.17 6.63 6.41
CA THR A 189 -5.19 7.37 5.63
C THR A 189 -6.03 6.46 4.74
N ILE A 190 -6.22 5.19 5.14
CA ILE A 190 -6.85 4.18 4.27
C ILE A 190 -8.30 4.54 3.91
N ASP A 191 -9.06 5.09 4.86
CA ASP A 191 -10.45 5.47 4.63
C ASP A 191 -10.52 6.72 3.75
N GLU A 192 -9.61 7.67 3.93
CA GLU A 192 -9.47 8.85 3.08
C GLU A 192 -9.05 8.46 1.65
N GLN A 193 -8.18 7.46 1.51
CA GLN A 193 -7.78 6.89 0.23
C GLN A 193 -8.97 6.26 -0.48
N LEU A 194 -9.77 5.45 0.22
CA LEU A 194 -11.00 4.88 -0.31
C LEU A 194 -11.97 5.97 -0.78
N ASP A 195 -12.17 7.01 0.05
CA ASP A 195 -13.09 8.10 -0.27
C ASP A 195 -12.62 8.86 -1.52
N PHE A 196 -11.31 9.08 -1.66
CA PHE A 196 -10.73 9.68 -2.87
C PHE A 196 -10.92 8.79 -4.10
N ILE A 197 -10.60 7.49 -3.99
CA ILE A 197 -10.73 6.53 -5.09
C ILE A 197 -12.19 6.42 -5.58
N ASP A 198 -13.15 6.40 -4.66
CA ASP A 198 -14.57 6.30 -5.03
C ASP A 198 -15.11 7.63 -5.56
N LYS A 199 -14.97 8.72 -4.81
CA LYS A 199 -15.66 9.98 -5.13
C LYS A 199 -14.94 10.81 -6.20
N PHE A 200 -13.61 10.75 -6.26
CA PHE A 200 -12.82 11.59 -7.17
C PHE A 200 -12.33 10.80 -8.39
N LEU A 201 -11.82 9.58 -8.20
CA LEU A 201 -11.40 8.72 -9.32
C LEU A 201 -12.53 7.90 -9.92
N LYS A 202 -13.69 7.82 -9.26
CA LYS A 202 -14.89 7.08 -9.71
C LYS A 202 -14.63 5.58 -9.95
N ILE A 203 -13.73 4.98 -9.15
CA ILE A 203 -13.44 3.54 -9.22
C ILE A 203 -14.30 2.79 -8.19
N SER A 204 -15.52 2.44 -8.58
CA SER A 204 -16.53 1.85 -7.69
C SER A 204 -16.25 0.39 -7.28
N HIS A 205 -15.40 -0.34 -8.01
CA HIS A 205 -15.11 -1.75 -7.72
C HIS A 205 -14.38 -2.00 -6.39
N PHE A 206 -13.78 -0.97 -5.78
CA PHE A 206 -13.10 -1.10 -4.48
C PHE A 206 -14.06 -1.03 -3.29
N LYS A 207 -15.37 -0.81 -3.51
CA LYS A 207 -16.39 -0.70 -2.46
C LYS A 207 -16.56 -1.93 -1.56
N PHE A 208 -15.98 -3.07 -1.92
CA PHE A 208 -16.25 -4.32 -1.22
C PHE A 208 -15.53 -4.50 0.13
N THR A 209 -14.52 -3.69 0.52
CA THR A 209 -14.01 -3.52 1.92
C THR A 209 -12.71 -2.69 1.99
N SER A 210 -12.48 -1.92 3.07
CA SER A 210 -11.18 -1.29 3.39
C SER A 210 -10.02 -2.28 3.55
N ALA A 211 -10.32 -3.49 4.03
CA ALA A 211 -9.38 -4.61 4.08
C ALA A 211 -8.82 -4.96 2.69
N SER A 212 -9.62 -4.80 1.63
CA SER A 212 -9.15 -5.05 0.27
C SER A 212 -8.12 -4.02 -0.16
N LEU A 213 -8.38 -2.72 0.02
CA LEU A 213 -7.43 -1.65 -0.33
C LEU A 213 -6.10 -1.79 0.41
N SER A 214 -6.14 -2.15 1.70
CA SER A 214 -4.93 -2.42 2.48
C SER A 214 -4.04 -3.47 1.81
N ASN A 215 -4.62 -4.60 1.37
CA ASN A 215 -3.88 -5.66 0.68
C ASN A 215 -3.28 -5.20 -0.66
N TYR A 216 -4.01 -4.37 -1.42
CA TYR A 216 -3.47 -3.80 -2.67
C TYR A 216 -2.33 -2.81 -2.40
N ASN A 217 -2.44 -2.02 -1.35
CA ASN A 217 -1.43 -1.05 -0.97
C ASN A 217 -0.13 -1.73 -0.51
N ILE A 218 -0.19 -2.93 0.10
CA ILE A 218 1.02 -3.71 0.43
C ILE A 218 1.93 -3.89 -0.79
N VAL A 219 1.37 -4.19 -1.96
CA VAL A 219 2.16 -4.39 -3.19
C VAL A 219 2.71 -3.06 -3.71
N ARG A 220 1.87 -2.02 -3.79
CA ARG A 220 2.28 -0.70 -4.28
C ARG A 220 3.30 -0.02 -3.37
N THR A 221 3.16 -0.16 -2.06
CA THR A 221 4.13 0.33 -1.07
C THR A 221 5.47 -0.36 -1.28
N TYR A 222 5.47 -1.70 -1.41
CA TYR A 222 6.70 -2.45 -1.71
C TYR A 222 7.37 -1.97 -3.01
N TRP A 223 6.58 -1.74 -4.08
CA TRP A 223 7.11 -1.18 -5.33
C TRP A 223 7.71 0.21 -5.14
N ALA A 224 7.01 1.11 -4.43
CA ALA A 224 7.50 2.46 -4.16
C ALA A 224 8.80 2.44 -3.34
N GLU A 225 8.94 1.51 -2.40
CA GLU A 225 10.12 1.32 -1.57
C GLU A 225 11.30 0.75 -2.36
N ILE A 226 11.13 -0.36 -3.08
CA ILE A 226 12.22 -1.01 -3.82
C ILE A 226 12.75 -0.13 -4.96
N ILE A 227 11.86 0.61 -5.62
CA ILE A 227 12.22 1.63 -6.62
C ILE A 227 12.78 2.89 -5.94
N GLY A 228 12.42 3.14 -4.69
CA GLY A 228 12.82 4.34 -3.95
C GLY A 228 12.17 5.61 -4.52
N VAL A 229 10.90 5.53 -4.91
CA VAL A 229 10.14 6.62 -5.55
C VAL A 229 10.07 7.86 -4.66
N LEU A 230 9.88 7.64 -3.36
CA LEU A 230 9.68 8.71 -2.39
C LEU A 230 11.00 9.10 -1.69
N ASN A 231 11.10 10.37 -1.30
CA ASN A 231 12.13 10.86 -0.39
C ASN A 231 11.69 10.71 1.07
N SER A 232 12.54 11.11 2.02
CA SER A 232 12.25 11.01 3.46
C SER A 232 11.05 11.86 3.90
N GLN A 233 10.69 12.89 3.14
CA GLN A 233 9.50 13.71 3.36
C GLN A 233 8.24 13.15 2.66
N GLY A 234 8.33 11.98 2.01
CA GLY A 234 7.21 11.36 1.29
C GLY A 234 6.91 12.00 -0.07
N ASN A 235 7.75 12.90 -0.58
CA ASN A 235 7.59 13.46 -1.92
C ASN A 235 8.19 12.53 -2.97
N ILE A 236 7.56 12.47 -4.15
CA ILE A 236 8.14 11.81 -5.33
C ILE A 236 9.47 12.52 -5.66
N ARG A 237 10.55 11.75 -5.78
CA ARG A 237 11.89 12.29 -6.07
C ARG A 237 11.92 12.93 -7.46
N LYS A 238 12.73 13.99 -7.60
CA LYS A 238 12.86 14.78 -8.84
C LYS A 238 13.01 13.91 -10.09
N LYS A 239 13.93 12.95 -10.08
CA LYS A 239 14.15 12.05 -11.23
C LYS A 239 12.89 11.32 -11.73
N TYR A 240 11.96 10.98 -10.84
CA TYR A 240 10.70 10.32 -11.21
C TYR A 240 9.63 11.32 -11.65
N ILE A 241 9.69 12.55 -11.14
CA ILE A 241 8.91 13.67 -11.67
C ILE A 241 9.36 14.02 -13.09
N ASP A 242 10.67 14.02 -13.34
CA ASP A 242 11.23 14.27 -14.67
C ASP A 242 10.70 13.22 -15.68
N ILE A 243 10.73 11.92 -15.32
CA ILE A 243 10.12 10.84 -16.14
C ILE A 243 8.62 11.07 -16.43
N ILE A 244 7.86 11.57 -15.45
CA ILE A 244 6.44 11.91 -15.65
C ILE A 244 6.30 13.08 -16.64
N ASN A 245 7.13 14.12 -16.51
CA ASN A 245 7.03 15.34 -17.29
C ASN A 245 7.52 15.19 -18.74
N ASP A 246 8.50 14.31 -18.95
CA ASP A 246 9.10 14.02 -20.26
C ASP A 246 8.16 13.20 -21.16
N ASN A 247 7.11 12.60 -20.60
CA ASN A 247 6.05 11.92 -21.34
C ASN A 247 4.75 12.73 -21.27
N GLU A 248 4.29 13.25 -22.41
CA GLU A 248 3.11 14.12 -22.47
C GLU A 248 1.85 13.49 -21.84
N LYS A 249 1.59 12.21 -22.13
CA LYS A 249 0.44 11.47 -21.58
C LYS A 249 0.53 11.33 -20.05
N PHE A 250 1.71 11.03 -19.51
CA PHE A 250 1.90 10.95 -18.07
C PHE A 250 1.78 12.32 -17.42
N ARG A 251 2.36 13.36 -18.02
CA ARG A 251 2.27 14.74 -17.54
C ARG A 251 0.82 15.19 -17.42
N GLU A 252 0.02 15.03 -18.47
CA GLU A 252 -1.40 15.39 -18.46
C GLU A 252 -2.19 14.60 -17.41
N SER A 253 -1.98 13.28 -17.36
CA SER A 253 -2.63 12.40 -16.37
C SER A 253 -2.26 12.80 -14.95
N PHE A 254 -1.00 13.17 -14.71
CA PHE A 254 -0.50 13.56 -13.40
C PHE A 254 -1.03 14.94 -12.97
N LEU A 255 -1.12 15.89 -13.89
CA LEU A 255 -1.72 17.21 -13.64
C LEU A 255 -3.20 17.07 -13.25
N ASN A 256 -3.94 16.24 -13.98
CA ASN A 256 -5.34 15.95 -13.66
C ASN A 256 -5.48 15.28 -12.27
N LEU A 257 -4.73 14.21 -12.02
CA LEU A 257 -4.72 13.53 -10.72
C LEU A 257 -4.37 14.49 -9.58
N SER A 258 -3.34 15.31 -9.77
CA SER A 258 -2.91 16.31 -8.77
C SER A 258 -3.98 17.36 -8.53
N GLY A 259 -4.68 17.83 -9.57
CA GLY A 259 -5.81 18.75 -9.45
C GLY A 259 -6.97 18.15 -8.63
N LEU A 260 -7.36 16.91 -8.92
CA LEU A 260 -8.37 16.18 -8.15
C LEU A 260 -7.93 16.01 -6.69
N PHE A 261 -6.67 15.68 -6.47
CA PHE A 261 -6.11 15.47 -5.13
C PHE A 261 -6.07 16.76 -4.31
N LEU A 262 -5.69 17.89 -4.92
CA LEU A 262 -5.73 19.20 -4.27
C LEU A 262 -7.15 19.61 -3.87
N LYS A 263 -8.13 19.32 -4.74
CA LYS A 263 -9.55 19.53 -4.44
C LYS A 263 -9.98 18.70 -3.23
N PHE A 264 -9.67 17.39 -3.24
CA PHE A 264 -9.93 16.50 -2.10
C PHE A 264 -9.27 16.98 -0.81
N GLU A 265 -7.99 17.39 -0.86
CA GLU A 265 -7.27 17.88 0.32
C GLU A 265 -7.98 19.09 0.93
N LYS A 266 -8.45 20.02 0.08
CA LYS A 266 -9.13 21.25 0.52
C LYS A 266 -10.53 20.99 1.07
N GLU A 267 -11.32 20.19 0.38
CA GLU A 267 -12.77 20.03 0.65
C GLU A 267 -13.05 18.97 1.72
N ASN A 268 -12.28 17.87 1.76
CA ASN A 268 -12.62 16.69 2.58
C ASN A 268 -11.56 16.38 3.64
N PHE A 269 -10.29 16.66 3.37
CA PHE A 269 -9.19 16.20 4.22
C PHE A 269 -8.83 17.20 5.33
N LYS A 270 -8.65 18.49 4.99
CA LYS A 270 -8.19 19.51 5.95
C LYS A 270 -9.11 19.67 7.15
N SER A 271 -10.42 19.67 6.95
CA SER A 271 -11.41 19.75 8.03
C SER A 271 -11.27 18.58 8.99
N LYS A 272 -11.22 17.35 8.45
CA LYS A 272 -11.06 16.10 9.21
C LYS A 272 -9.75 16.05 10.00
N ILE A 273 -8.64 16.42 9.38
CA ILE A 273 -7.33 16.47 10.07
C ILE A 273 -7.30 17.56 11.12
N SER A 274 -7.85 18.74 10.84
CA SER A 274 -7.94 19.82 11.83
C SER A 274 -8.68 19.37 13.09
N TYR A 275 -9.78 18.63 12.94
CA TYR A 275 -10.46 17.99 14.06
C TYR A 275 -9.58 16.96 14.77
N HIS A 276 -8.97 16.01 14.05
CA HIS A 276 -8.14 14.97 14.68
C HIS A 276 -6.93 15.54 15.43
N THR A 277 -6.27 16.56 14.89
CA THR A 277 -5.18 17.25 15.58
C THR A 277 -5.69 17.92 16.85
N ARG A 278 -6.81 18.66 16.79
CA ARG A 278 -7.41 19.27 17.98
C ARG A 278 -7.83 18.23 19.02
N LYS A 279 -8.41 17.11 18.59
CA LYS A 279 -8.77 15.97 19.45
C LYS A 279 -7.54 15.40 20.16
N ALA A 280 -6.46 15.16 19.44
CA ALA A 280 -5.23 14.61 20.03
C ALA A 280 -4.64 15.57 21.09
N ILE A 281 -4.61 16.87 20.81
CA ILE A 281 -4.18 17.89 21.77
C ILE A 281 -5.14 17.91 22.97
N PHE A 282 -6.45 17.92 22.74
CA PHE A 282 -7.46 17.90 23.81
C PHE A 282 -7.30 16.71 24.74
N VAL A 283 -7.17 15.49 24.21
CA VAL A 283 -6.99 14.27 25.01
C VAL A 283 -5.66 14.32 25.78
N LYS A 284 -4.58 14.84 25.17
CA LYS A 284 -3.29 15.04 25.84
C LYS A 284 -3.42 16.04 26.99
N SER A 285 -4.07 17.17 26.76
CA SER A 285 -4.31 18.22 27.76
C SER A 285 -5.19 17.70 28.90
N TYR A 286 -6.26 16.97 28.60
CA TYR A 286 -7.11 16.31 29.60
C TYR A 286 -6.29 15.36 30.49
N LYS A 287 -5.47 14.48 29.89
CA LYS A 287 -4.59 13.56 30.64
C LYS A 287 -3.54 14.30 31.48
N ASN A 288 -3.02 15.43 31.00
CA ASN A 288 -2.08 16.24 31.75
C ASN A 288 -2.75 16.89 32.98
N CYS A 289 -3.96 17.45 32.84
CA CYS A 289 -4.73 17.98 33.95
C CYS A 289 -4.98 16.91 35.03
N LEU A 290 -5.32 15.68 34.63
CA LEU A 290 -5.48 14.56 35.57
C LEU A 290 -4.18 14.26 36.34
N LYS A 291 -3.04 14.21 35.65
CA LYS A 291 -1.74 13.93 36.29
C LYS A 291 -1.31 15.03 37.26
N GLN A 292 -1.71 16.27 37.00
CA GLN A 292 -1.42 17.41 37.86
C GLN A 292 -2.40 17.53 39.05
N ASN A 293 -3.29 16.56 39.25
CA ASN A 293 -4.37 16.58 40.24
C ASN A 293 -5.28 17.83 40.11
N ILE A 294 -5.39 18.40 38.91
CA ILE A 294 -6.30 19.51 38.61
C ILE A 294 -7.67 18.90 38.29
N SER A 295 -8.31 18.28 39.28
CA SER A 295 -9.62 17.65 39.13
C SER A 295 -10.41 17.61 40.43
N ASP A 296 -11.71 17.87 40.33
CA ASP A 296 -12.67 17.71 41.43
C ASP A 296 -13.49 16.45 41.19
N LEU A 297 -13.36 15.41 42.03
CA LEU A 297 -14.06 14.11 41.85
C LEU A 297 -13.83 13.48 40.46
N GLY A 298 -12.65 13.74 39.87
CA GLY A 298 -12.26 13.31 38.53
C GLY A 298 -12.91 14.11 37.40
N TYR A 299 -13.56 15.24 37.68
CA TYR A 299 -13.99 16.22 36.69
C TYR A 299 -12.93 17.32 36.53
N ILE A 300 -12.57 17.63 35.29
CA ILE A 300 -11.59 18.67 34.94
C ILE A 300 -12.32 19.91 34.43
N ASN A 301 -11.86 21.10 34.79
CA ASN A 301 -12.41 22.34 34.25
C ASN A 301 -12.03 22.50 32.77
N LEU A 302 -13.04 22.80 31.93
CA LEU A 302 -12.86 22.98 30.50
C LEU A 302 -11.93 24.15 30.16
N TYR A 303 -11.82 25.15 31.03
CA TYR A 303 -10.88 26.26 30.86
C TYR A 303 -9.42 25.85 30.95
N ASP A 304 -9.09 24.90 31.84
CA ASP A 304 -7.71 24.43 32.02
C ASP A 304 -7.25 23.69 30.76
N ILE A 305 -8.14 22.85 30.21
CA ILE A 305 -7.91 22.14 28.95
C ILE A 305 -7.77 23.14 27.80
N LYS A 306 -8.70 24.11 27.69
CA LYS A 306 -8.65 25.18 26.67
C LYS A 306 -7.34 25.95 26.71
N GLN A 307 -6.88 26.33 27.92
CA GLN A 307 -5.64 27.08 28.10
C GLN A 307 -4.43 26.27 27.64
N GLN A 308 -4.37 24.97 27.97
CA GLN A 308 -3.30 24.09 27.48
C GLN A 308 -3.36 23.90 25.95
N MET A 309 -4.55 23.90 25.36
CA MET A 309 -4.75 23.85 23.91
C MET A 309 -4.41 25.16 23.18
N ARG A 310 -4.28 26.29 23.90
CA ARG A 310 -4.02 27.63 23.34
C ARG A 310 -5.02 28.04 22.25
N ILE A 311 -6.30 27.83 22.53
CA ILE A 311 -7.40 28.11 21.59
C ILE A 311 -8.41 29.10 22.18
N SER A 312 -8.98 29.96 21.32
CA SER A 312 -10.04 30.92 21.70
C SER A 312 -11.30 30.21 22.21
N SER A 313 -12.08 30.85 23.08
CA SER A 313 -13.34 30.27 23.61
C SER A 313 -14.33 29.87 22.51
N GLN A 314 -14.50 30.69 21.46
CA GLN A 314 -15.40 30.39 20.35
C GLN A 314 -14.99 29.10 19.60
N ASN A 315 -13.72 28.99 19.20
CA ASN A 315 -13.23 27.79 18.53
C ASN A 315 -13.22 26.56 19.45
N PHE A 316 -13.01 26.75 20.76
CA PHE A 316 -13.11 25.67 21.74
C PHE A 316 -14.54 25.17 21.88
N GLN A 317 -15.53 26.07 21.89
CA GLN A 317 -16.95 25.76 21.91
C GLN A 317 -17.37 24.92 20.70
N VAL A 318 -16.96 25.33 19.49
CA VAL A 318 -17.21 24.59 18.25
C VAL A 318 -16.58 23.19 18.32
N PHE A 319 -15.31 23.11 18.70
CA PHE A 319 -14.60 21.84 18.84
C PHE A 319 -15.25 20.92 19.88
N LEU A 320 -15.67 21.44 21.04
CA LEU A 320 -16.22 20.64 22.12
C LEU A 320 -17.56 20.02 21.73
N ALA A 321 -18.41 20.77 21.02
CA ALA A 321 -19.66 20.27 20.48
C ALA A 321 -19.42 19.16 19.44
N GLU A 322 -18.50 19.39 18.50
CA GLU A 322 -18.09 18.40 17.50
C GLU A 322 -17.51 17.13 18.15
N PHE A 323 -16.62 17.29 19.14
CA PHE A 323 -16.01 16.19 19.90
C PHE A 323 -17.07 15.33 20.60
N TYR A 324 -18.05 15.94 21.26
CA TYR A 324 -19.09 15.17 21.93
C TYR A 324 -19.91 14.34 20.92
N GLU A 325 -20.37 14.93 19.82
CA GLU A 325 -21.20 14.22 18.86
C GLU A 325 -20.46 13.05 18.19
N LEU A 326 -19.18 13.23 17.88
CA LEU A 326 -18.36 12.21 17.22
C LEU A 326 -17.89 11.10 18.18
N GLU A 327 -17.70 11.39 19.47
CA GLU A 327 -17.04 10.46 20.39
C GLU A 327 -17.97 9.86 21.46
N LYS A 328 -19.19 10.37 21.67
CA LYS A 328 -20.13 9.88 22.71
C LYS A 328 -20.45 8.38 22.66
N ASN A 329 -20.29 7.73 21.50
CA ASN A 329 -20.53 6.29 21.34
C ASN A 329 -19.27 5.45 21.64
N ASN A 330 -18.09 6.08 21.60
CA ASN A 330 -16.80 5.41 21.79
C ASN A 330 -16.21 5.68 23.18
N LEU A 331 -16.58 6.79 23.82
CA LEU A 331 -16.08 7.25 25.11
C LEU A 331 -17.24 7.56 26.04
N SER A 332 -17.07 7.25 27.33
CA SER A 332 -18.02 7.66 28.35
C SER A 332 -17.74 9.09 28.78
N ILE A 333 -18.41 10.05 28.13
CA ILE A 333 -18.21 11.49 28.33
C ILE A 333 -19.31 12.06 29.23
N PHE A 334 -18.91 12.62 30.37
CA PHE A 334 -19.79 13.27 31.34
C PHE A 334 -19.44 14.74 31.45
N PHE A 335 -20.46 15.59 31.44
CA PHE A 335 -20.31 17.02 31.67
C PHE A 335 -20.94 17.43 32.99
N ASN A 336 -20.36 18.44 33.62
CA ASN A 336 -20.90 19.04 34.82
C ASN A 336 -20.86 20.57 34.74
N ASN A 337 -21.84 21.22 35.36
CA ASN A 337 -21.96 22.66 35.52
C ASN A 337 -21.90 23.12 36.99
N THR A 338 -21.74 22.20 37.96
CA THR A 338 -21.64 22.58 39.39
C THR A 338 -20.33 23.30 39.70
N VAL A 339 -20.45 24.44 40.38
CA VAL A 339 -19.34 25.25 40.91
C VAL A 339 -19.63 25.60 42.36
N ASN A 340 -18.61 25.62 43.22
CA ASN A 340 -18.74 25.73 44.68
C ASN A 340 -18.93 27.17 45.21
N SER A 341 -18.95 28.18 44.34
CA SER A 341 -19.33 29.58 44.61
C SER A 341 -19.24 30.38 43.29
N ILE A 342 -19.64 31.66 43.28
CA ILE A 342 -19.85 32.55 42.11
C ILE A 342 -18.71 32.46 41.07
N ASP A 343 -18.81 31.49 40.15
CA ASP A 343 -17.88 31.34 39.02
C ASP A 343 -18.38 32.16 37.84
N ARG A 344 -17.76 33.33 37.63
CA ARG A 344 -18.09 34.31 36.59
C ARG A 344 -17.60 33.92 35.18
N ARG A 345 -16.93 32.78 35.02
CA ARG A 345 -16.45 32.34 33.71
C ARG A 345 -17.62 31.99 32.78
N GLU A 346 -17.48 32.32 31.50
CA GLU A 346 -18.45 31.94 30.47
C GLU A 346 -18.67 30.41 30.45
N ARG A 347 -19.89 29.97 30.13
CA ARG A 347 -20.19 28.54 30.03
C ARG A 347 -20.00 28.06 28.61
N PHE A 348 -19.49 26.85 28.45
CA PHE A 348 -19.56 26.15 27.18
C PHE A 348 -20.91 25.45 27.07
N TYR A 349 -21.34 25.11 25.86
CA TYR A 349 -22.66 24.52 25.61
C TYR A 349 -22.54 23.20 24.84
N ILE A 350 -23.22 22.16 25.32
CA ILE A 350 -23.33 20.88 24.62
C ILE A 350 -24.81 20.55 24.50
N ARG A 351 -25.32 20.46 23.27
CA ARG A 351 -26.77 20.31 22.98
C ARG A 351 -27.62 21.32 23.77
N ASN A 352 -27.21 22.59 23.72
CA ASN A 352 -27.82 23.71 24.44
C ASN A 352 -27.79 23.61 25.98
N ARG A 353 -27.04 22.68 26.57
CA ARG A 353 -26.84 22.59 28.02
C ARG A 353 -25.54 23.25 28.43
N PRO A 354 -25.54 24.17 29.41
CA PRO A 354 -24.32 24.81 29.89
C PRO A 354 -23.44 23.82 30.65
N VAL A 355 -22.13 23.86 30.40
CA VAL A 355 -21.12 22.98 30.98
C VAL A 355 -19.85 23.78 31.29
N ILE A 356 -19.16 23.40 32.36
CA ILE A 356 -17.88 24.01 32.75
C ILE A 356 -16.81 22.96 33.10
N LYS A 357 -17.23 21.73 33.35
CA LYS A 357 -16.35 20.60 33.68
C LYS A 357 -16.66 19.38 32.82
N ILE A 358 -15.64 18.57 32.56
CA ILE A 358 -15.74 17.32 31.79
C ILE A 358 -15.05 16.18 32.52
N LYS A 359 -15.60 14.98 32.39
CA LYS A 359 -14.99 13.71 32.80
C LYS A 359 -15.15 12.72 31.67
N ILE A 360 -14.04 12.10 31.28
CA ILE A 360 -13.96 11.08 30.23
C ILE A 360 -13.48 9.79 30.88
N LYS A 361 -14.25 8.71 30.72
CA LYS A 361 -13.88 7.35 31.12
C LYS A 361 -13.61 6.49 29.90
#